data_AF-A0A3D8UNQ0-F1
#
_entry.id   AF-A0A3D8UNQ0-F1
#
_cell.length_a   1.000
_cell.length_b   1.000
_cell.length_c   1.000
_cell.angle_alpha   90.00
_cell.angle_beta   90.00
_cell.angle_gamma   90.00
#
_symmetry.space_group_name_H-M   'P 1'
#
loop_
_entity.id
_entity.type
_entity.pdbx_description
1 polymer ?
#
loop_
_entity_poly.entity_id
_entity_poly.type
_entity_poly.pdbx_seq_one_letter_code
_entity_poly.pdbx_strand_id
1 'polypeptide(L)'
;MKLLGLIAGGALLAMSVTVQAAEDKSAEGAKKAQAANMEAMMMQMMKQQMTQACKDQEMLSCMEINESECNKMMNGVLNKCMAPNFSQLMAAQGMSQEERDALNQQMESCANGVSEEHGIDPEKAQSCSPKQK
;
A
#
# COMPACT_ATOMS: atom_id res chain seq x y z
N MET A 1 -46.03 39.66 -24.55
CA MET A 1 -45.73 38.23 -24.31
C MET A 1 -44.36 37.93 -24.91
N LYS A 2 -43.47 37.28 -24.12
CA LYS A 2 -42.38 36.33 -24.47
C LYS A 2 -41.46 36.65 -25.67
N LEU A 3 -40.13 36.45 -25.69
CA LEU A 3 -39.04 36.15 -24.76
C LEU A 3 -37.79 35.99 -25.67
N LEU A 4 -36.60 36.29 -25.14
CA LEU A 4 -35.25 35.82 -25.55
C LEU A 4 -34.47 36.60 -26.63
N GLY A 5 -33.28 37.07 -26.20
CA GLY A 5 -32.21 37.58 -27.06
C GLY A 5 -31.01 38.09 -26.26
N LEU A 6 -30.19 37.15 -25.79
CA LEU A 6 -28.75 37.21 -25.44
C LEU A 6 -28.11 38.44 -24.76
N ILE A 7 -27.53 38.16 -23.59
CA ILE A 7 -26.13 38.41 -23.17
C ILE A 7 -25.50 39.76 -23.55
N ALA A 8 -25.31 40.64 -22.56
CA ALA A 8 -24.01 41.23 -22.21
C ALA A 8 -24.13 42.18 -21.02
N GLY A 9 -23.18 42.06 -20.09
CA GLY A 9 -22.80 43.17 -19.21
C GLY A 9 -23.60 43.29 -17.92
N GLY A 10 -23.10 42.67 -16.85
CA GLY A 10 -23.68 42.85 -15.52
C GLY A 10 -22.70 42.45 -14.43
N ALA A 11 -21.85 43.39 -14.06
CA ALA A 11 -21.38 43.68 -12.70
C ALA A 11 -20.97 42.50 -11.78
N LEU A 12 -19.64 42.39 -11.58
CA LEU A 12 -18.98 42.27 -10.27
C LEU A 12 -19.87 41.75 -9.12
N LEU A 13 -19.93 40.43 -8.96
CA LEU A 13 -20.35 39.83 -7.70
C LEU A 13 -19.20 39.95 -6.69
N ALA A 14 -19.25 41.04 -5.93
CA ALA A 14 -18.71 41.08 -4.58
C ALA A 14 -19.46 40.02 -3.75
N MET A 15 -18.90 38.80 -3.67
CA MET A 15 -19.33 37.83 -2.68
C MET A 15 -18.58 38.11 -1.38
N SER A 16 -19.31 38.77 -0.49
CA SER A 16 -19.19 38.76 0.96
C SER A 16 -18.62 37.45 1.49
N VAL A 17 -17.32 37.44 1.77
CA VAL A 17 -16.68 36.52 2.72
C VAL A 17 -16.97 37.03 4.12
N THR A 18 -18.13 36.65 4.65
CA THR A 18 -18.35 36.64 6.10
C THR A 18 -19.03 35.33 6.50
N VAL A 19 -18.36 34.63 7.42
CA VAL A 19 -18.79 33.40 8.12
C VAL A 19 -18.76 32.17 7.22
N GLN A 20 -17.80 31.26 7.35
CA GLN A 20 -17.67 30.37 8.51
C GLN A 20 -16.20 30.23 8.96
N ALA A 21 -15.86 30.92 10.05
CA ALA A 21 -14.78 30.50 10.93
C ALA A 21 -15.26 29.25 11.68
N ALA A 22 -15.12 28.08 11.06
CA ALA A 22 -15.45 26.80 11.69
C ALA A 22 -14.70 25.62 11.04
N GLU A 23 -13.47 25.78 10.54
CA GLU A 23 -12.76 24.64 9.91
C GLU A 23 -11.25 24.63 10.17
N ASP A 24 -10.83 24.78 11.43
CA ASP A 24 -9.43 24.46 11.79
C ASP A 24 -9.22 22.95 12.03
N LYS A 25 -10.29 22.14 12.09
CA LYS A 25 -10.20 20.66 12.21
C LYS A 25 -10.43 19.88 10.91
N SER A 26 -10.96 20.50 9.86
CA SER A 26 -11.23 19.82 8.58
C SER A 26 -9.98 19.70 7.68
N ALA A 27 -9.06 20.67 7.76
CA ALA A 27 -7.84 20.68 6.95
C ALA A 27 -6.80 19.63 7.40
N GLU A 28 -6.71 19.35 8.71
CA GLU A 28 -5.87 18.25 9.23
C GLU A 28 -6.48 16.87 8.91
N GLY A 29 -7.81 16.75 8.95
CA GLY A 29 -8.54 15.53 8.57
C GLY A 29 -8.39 15.18 7.09
N ALA A 30 -8.44 16.17 6.20
CA ALA A 30 -8.26 15.98 4.77
C ALA A 30 -6.82 15.52 4.41
N LYS A 31 -5.79 16.06 5.07
CA LYS A 31 -4.39 15.64 4.86
C LYS A 31 -4.09 14.23 5.39
N LYS A 32 -4.64 13.85 6.55
CA LYS A 32 -4.54 12.47 7.07
C LYS A 32 -5.27 11.46 6.18
N ALA A 33 -6.46 11.81 5.70
CA ALA A 33 -7.20 10.96 4.76
C ALA A 33 -6.44 10.77 3.44
N GLN A 34 -5.76 11.81 2.95
CA GLN A 34 -4.97 11.73 1.71
C GLN A 34 -3.72 10.84 1.85
N ALA A 35 -3.02 10.91 3.00
CA ALA A 35 -1.88 10.02 3.29
C ALA A 35 -2.31 8.55 3.46
N ALA A 36 -3.40 8.31 4.19
CA ALA A 36 -3.97 6.96 4.34
C ALA A 36 -4.45 6.38 2.99
N ASN A 37 -4.97 7.22 2.09
CA ASN A 37 -5.35 6.80 0.74
C ASN A 37 -4.14 6.47 -0.15
N MET A 38 -2.99 7.16 0.02
CA MET A 38 -1.75 6.79 -0.68
C MET A 38 -1.17 5.47 -0.18
N GLU A 39 -1.17 5.25 1.13
CA GLU A 39 -0.73 3.99 1.74
C GLU A 39 -1.58 2.81 1.27
N ALA A 40 -2.90 2.95 1.28
CA ALA A 40 -3.81 1.95 0.76
C ALA A 40 -3.58 1.65 -0.73
N MET A 41 -3.33 2.68 -1.55
CA MET A 41 -3.01 2.51 -2.97
C MET A 41 -1.69 1.77 -3.20
N MET A 42 -0.63 2.12 -2.46
CA MET A 42 0.67 1.44 -2.58
C MET A 42 0.59 -0.01 -2.11
N MET A 43 -0.09 -0.28 -0.99
CA MET A 43 -0.37 -1.64 -0.53
C MET A 43 -1.18 -2.44 -1.55
N GLN A 44 -2.14 -1.81 -2.23
CA GLN A 44 -2.90 -2.46 -3.30
C GLN A 44 -2.01 -2.81 -4.50
N MET A 45 -1.10 -1.92 -4.90
CA MET A 45 -0.12 -2.22 -5.96
C MET A 45 0.83 -3.35 -5.56
N MET A 46 1.37 -3.33 -4.33
CA MET A 46 2.21 -4.41 -3.81
C MET A 46 1.44 -5.73 -3.80
N LYS A 47 0.19 -5.73 -3.34
CA LYS A 47 -0.68 -6.90 -3.38
C LYS A 47 -0.85 -7.45 -4.80
N GLN A 48 -1.03 -6.58 -5.79
CA GLN A 48 -1.13 -7.01 -7.19
C GLN A 48 0.17 -7.62 -7.69
N GLN A 49 1.32 -7.01 -7.41
CA GLN A 49 2.63 -7.57 -7.80
C GLN A 49 2.88 -8.93 -7.13
N MET A 50 2.57 -9.05 -5.84
CA MET A 50 2.70 -10.30 -5.09
C MET A 50 1.76 -11.40 -5.60
N THR A 51 0.51 -11.05 -5.91
CA THR A 51 -0.46 -11.97 -6.53
C THR A 51 0.03 -12.42 -7.91
N GLN A 52 0.74 -11.56 -8.63
CA GLN A 52 1.29 -11.90 -9.93
C GLN A 52 2.50 -12.84 -9.83
N ALA A 53 3.33 -12.71 -8.80
CA ALA A 53 4.37 -13.70 -8.49
C ALA A 53 3.76 -15.08 -8.20
N CYS A 54 2.60 -15.15 -7.55
CA CYS A 54 1.86 -16.40 -7.35
C CYS A 54 1.27 -17.02 -8.62
N LYS A 55 1.42 -16.40 -9.80
CA LYS A 55 1.07 -17.01 -11.09
C LYS A 55 2.25 -17.69 -11.77
N ASP A 56 3.44 -17.55 -11.21
CA ASP A 56 4.63 -18.23 -11.71
C ASP A 56 4.57 -19.71 -11.37
N GLN A 57 4.21 -20.53 -12.36
CA GLN A 57 4.10 -21.98 -12.17
C GLN A 57 5.44 -22.66 -11.88
N GLU A 58 6.57 -22.08 -12.31
CA GLU A 58 7.89 -22.64 -12.01
C GLU A 58 8.19 -22.49 -10.51
N MET A 59 7.94 -21.30 -9.97
CA MET A 59 8.07 -21.03 -8.53
C MET A 59 7.11 -21.89 -7.70
N LEU A 60 5.83 -21.93 -8.07
CA LEU A 60 4.81 -22.73 -7.38
C LEU A 60 5.17 -24.23 -7.37
N SER A 61 5.63 -24.75 -8.50
CA SER A 61 6.02 -26.16 -8.63
C SER A 61 7.27 -26.46 -7.80
N CYS A 62 8.26 -25.57 -7.78
CA CYS A 62 9.45 -25.72 -6.96
C CYS A 62 9.11 -25.74 -5.46
N MET A 63 8.20 -24.87 -5.03
CA MET A 63 7.74 -24.81 -3.64
C MET A 63 6.79 -25.96 -3.28
N GLU A 64 6.26 -26.67 -4.28
CA GLU A 64 5.21 -27.69 -4.14
C GLU A 64 3.91 -27.15 -3.53
N ILE A 65 3.53 -25.93 -3.91
CA ILE A 65 2.29 -25.28 -3.48
C ILE A 65 1.44 -24.90 -4.69
N ASN A 66 0.15 -24.68 -4.46
CA ASN A 66 -0.73 -24.12 -5.48
C ASN A 66 -0.85 -22.59 -5.38
N GLU A 67 -1.43 -21.98 -6.41
CA GLU A 67 -1.67 -20.53 -6.47
C GLU A 67 -2.51 -20.02 -5.28
N SER A 68 -3.45 -20.82 -4.77
CA SER A 68 -4.28 -20.43 -3.62
C SER A 68 -3.46 -20.33 -2.34
N GLU A 69 -2.56 -21.29 -2.11
CA GLU A 69 -1.65 -21.31 -0.95
C GLU A 69 -0.65 -20.17 -1.01
N CYS A 70 -0.05 -19.93 -2.19
CA CYS A 70 0.81 -18.77 -2.41
C CYS A 70 0.06 -17.46 -2.11
N ASN A 71 -1.15 -17.30 -2.63
CA ASN A 71 -1.95 -16.09 -2.39
C ASN A 71 -2.32 -15.92 -0.91
N LYS A 72 -2.59 -17.00 -0.17
CA LYS A 72 -2.85 -16.93 1.27
C LYS A 72 -1.60 -16.48 2.03
N MET A 73 -0.44 -17.07 1.74
CA MET A 73 0.83 -16.68 2.31
C MET A 73 1.14 -15.21 2.03
N MET A 74 1.09 -14.77 0.77
CA MET A 74 1.38 -13.38 0.40
C MET A 74 0.41 -12.39 1.04
N ASN A 75 -0.88 -12.72 1.12
CA ASN A 75 -1.84 -11.90 1.88
C ASN A 75 -1.51 -11.88 3.38
N GLY A 76 -1.05 -12.99 3.94
CA GLY A 76 -0.56 -13.07 5.31
C GLY A 76 0.63 -12.13 5.54
N VAL A 77 1.64 -12.18 4.68
CA VAL A 77 2.83 -11.32 4.75
C VAL A 77 2.45 -9.85 4.61
N LEU A 78 1.57 -9.51 3.67
CA LEU A 78 1.09 -8.13 3.51
C LEU A 78 0.37 -7.62 4.75
N ASN A 79 -0.57 -8.39 5.30
CA ASN A 79 -1.40 -7.92 6.41
C ASN A 79 -0.69 -7.98 7.77
N LYS A 80 0.14 -9.00 8.00
CA LYS A 80 0.81 -9.22 9.29
C LYS A 80 2.18 -8.56 9.37
N CYS A 81 2.90 -8.42 8.25
CA CYS A 81 4.28 -7.93 8.24
C CYS A 81 4.38 -6.55 7.61
N MET A 82 3.87 -6.36 6.39
CA MET A 82 4.07 -5.11 5.65
C MET A 82 3.17 -3.99 6.15
N ALA A 83 1.86 -4.23 6.34
CA ALA A 83 0.92 -3.19 6.74
C ALA A 83 1.29 -2.52 8.08
N PRO A 84 1.65 -3.26 9.16
CA PRO A 84 2.03 -2.64 10.43
C PRO A 84 3.35 -1.84 10.34
N ASN A 85 4.23 -2.19 9.40
CA ASN A 85 5.54 -1.58 9.22
C ASN A 85 5.59 -0.63 8.00
N PHE A 86 4.47 -0.37 7.33
CA PHE A 86 4.43 0.30 6.04
C PHE A 86 5.03 1.71 6.12
N SER A 87 4.68 2.48 7.16
CA SER A 87 5.25 3.81 7.38
C SER A 87 6.76 3.80 7.59
N GLN A 88 7.31 2.74 8.21
CA GLN A 88 8.77 2.60 8.41
C GLN A 88 9.46 2.20 7.10
N LEU A 89 8.85 1.28 6.34
CA LEU A 89 9.33 0.88 5.00
C LEU A 89 9.40 2.07 4.05
N MET A 90 8.39 2.96 4.08
CA MET A 90 8.38 4.19 3.29
C MET A 90 9.44 5.21 3.72
N ALA A 91 9.84 5.18 5.00
CA ALA A 91 10.87 6.04 5.56
C ALA A 91 12.29 5.46 5.44
N ALA A 92 12.46 4.24 4.90
CA ALA A 92 13.73 3.52 4.89
C ALA A 92 14.89 4.26 4.19
N GLN A 93 14.60 5.15 3.23
CA GLN A 93 15.63 5.99 2.60
C GLN A 93 16.25 7.01 3.56
N GLY A 94 15.52 7.42 4.60
CA GLY A 94 16.00 8.34 5.64
C GLY A 94 16.55 7.66 6.90
N MET A 95 16.41 6.33 7.01
CA MET A 95 16.89 5.56 8.16
C MET A 95 18.41 5.37 8.11
N SER A 96 19.03 5.22 9.28
CA SER A 96 20.40 4.73 9.40
C SER A 96 20.51 3.28 8.92
N GLN A 97 21.74 2.80 8.70
CA GLN A 97 21.95 1.41 8.28
C GLN A 97 21.48 0.42 9.36
N GLU A 98 21.76 0.71 10.63
CA GLU A 98 21.33 -0.11 11.76
C GLU A 98 19.81 -0.21 11.85
N GLU A 99 19.10 0.90 11.68
CA GLU A 99 17.64 0.93 11.66
C GLU A 99 17.05 0.16 10.46
N ARG A 100 17.68 0.25 9.28
CA ARG A 100 17.28 -0.56 8.12
C ARG A 100 17.50 -2.04 8.35
N ASP A 101 18.63 -2.43 8.94
CA ASP A 101 18.97 -3.83 9.20
C ASP A 101 18.01 -4.43 10.24
N ALA A 102 17.67 -3.68 11.28
CA ALA A 102 16.66 -4.07 12.27
C ALA A 102 15.27 -4.24 11.63
N LEU A 103 14.86 -3.30 10.77
CA LEU A 103 13.60 -3.40 10.03
C LEU A 103 13.59 -4.61 9.09
N ASN A 104 14.69 -4.87 8.37
CA ASN A 104 14.83 -6.03 7.50
C ASN A 104 14.73 -7.34 8.27
N GLN A 105 15.44 -7.48 9.40
CA GLN A 105 15.34 -8.66 10.26
C GLN A 105 13.93 -8.89 10.79
N GLN A 106 13.24 -7.82 11.18
CA GLN A 106 11.86 -7.91 11.66
C GLN A 106 10.92 -8.39 10.54
N MET A 107 11.09 -7.85 9.34
CA MET A 107 10.30 -8.24 8.17
C MET A 107 10.56 -9.69 7.76
N GLU A 108 11.82 -10.11 7.73
CA GLU A 108 12.23 -11.49 7.43
C GLU A 108 11.66 -12.47 8.47
N SER A 109 11.82 -12.17 9.76
CA SER A 109 11.29 -13.01 10.84
C SER A 109 9.77 -13.15 10.76
N CYS A 110 9.06 -12.05 10.45
CA CYS A 110 7.61 -12.08 10.28
C CYS A 110 7.21 -12.90 9.04
N ALA A 111 7.87 -12.72 7.91
CA ALA A 111 7.57 -13.46 6.68
C ALA A 111 7.82 -14.97 6.85
N ASN A 112 8.89 -15.35 7.54
CA ASN A 112 9.18 -16.74 7.87
C ASN A 112 8.09 -17.34 8.76
N GLY A 113 7.67 -16.63 9.82
CA GLY A 113 6.58 -17.09 10.68
C GLY A 113 5.25 -17.27 9.93
N VAL A 114 4.90 -16.36 9.01
CA VAL A 114 3.72 -16.52 8.16
C VAL A 114 3.86 -17.71 7.21
N SER A 115 5.05 -17.93 6.67
CA SER A 115 5.32 -19.05 5.75
C SER A 115 5.15 -20.40 6.47
N GLU A 116 5.70 -20.52 7.68
CA GLU A 116 5.55 -21.70 8.53
C GLU A 116 4.09 -21.96 8.93
N GLU A 117 3.32 -20.92 9.28
CA GLU A 117 1.87 -21.03 9.55
C GLU A 117 1.08 -21.60 8.35
N HIS A 118 1.58 -21.37 7.14
CA HIS A 118 0.99 -21.87 5.89
C HIS A 118 1.63 -23.16 5.37
N GLY A 119 2.53 -23.78 6.15
CA GLY A 119 3.19 -25.04 5.80
C GLY A 119 4.24 -24.90 4.71
N ILE A 120 4.74 -23.68 4.48
CA ILE A 120 5.75 -23.36 3.47
C ILE A 120 7.09 -23.25 4.19
N ASP A 121 8.06 -24.05 3.75
CA ASP A 121 9.45 -23.98 4.20
C ASP A 121 10.12 -22.71 3.64
N PRO A 122 10.57 -21.78 4.50
CA PRO A 122 11.24 -20.55 4.08
C PRO A 122 12.54 -20.80 3.31
N GLU A 123 13.33 -21.82 3.68
CA GLU A 123 14.59 -22.14 3.01
C GLU A 123 14.31 -22.65 1.58
N LYS A 124 13.26 -23.46 1.45
CA LYS A 124 12.80 -23.94 0.14
C LYS A 124 12.29 -22.77 -0.72
N ALA A 125 11.48 -21.87 -0.16
CA ALA A 125 10.99 -20.68 -0.85
C ALA A 125 12.13 -19.77 -1.36
N GLN A 126 13.20 -19.60 -0.57
CA GLN A 126 14.41 -18.89 -1.01
C GLN A 126 15.11 -19.60 -2.17
N SER A 127 15.24 -20.93 -2.11
CA SER A 127 15.86 -21.72 -3.19
C SER A 127 15.06 -21.71 -4.50
N CYS A 128 13.73 -21.52 -4.39
CA CYS A 128 12.78 -21.49 -5.50
C CYS A 128 12.53 -20.09 -6.07
N SER A 129 12.98 -19.05 -5.37
CA SER A 129 12.91 -17.69 -5.89
C SER A 129 13.83 -17.58 -7.11
N PRO A 130 13.39 -16.98 -8.22
CA PRO A 130 14.24 -16.80 -9.39
C PRO A 130 15.50 -16.06 -8.95
N LYS A 131 16.66 -16.71 -9.06
CA LYS A 131 17.95 -16.09 -8.77
C LYS A 131 18.01 -14.82 -9.60
N GLN A 132 18.09 -13.65 -8.94
CA GLN A 132 18.32 -12.39 -9.64
C GLN A 132 19.59 -12.57 -10.48
N LYS A 133 19.42 -12.66 -11.80
CA LYS A 133 20.49 -12.62 -12.78
C LYS A 133 20.82 -11.19 -13.09
#